data_AF-A0A1E7FDK9-F1
#
_entry.id   AF-A0A1E7FDK9-F1
#
_cell.length_a   1.000
_cell.length_b   1.000
_cell.length_c   1.000
_cell.angle_alpha   90.00
_cell.angle_beta   90.00
_cell.angle_gamma   90.00
#
_symmetry.space_group_name_H-M   'P 1'
#
loop_
_entity.id
_entity.type
_entity.pdbx_description
1 polymer ?
#
loop_
_entity_poly.entity_id
_entity_poly.type
_entity_poly.pdbx_seq_one_letter_code
_entity_poly.pdbx_strand_id
1 'polypeptide(L)'
;MKNISLIVCDVQPDVIKKIQYSSQFVDLIDIAVRATRNSRTTTSVNIVHTMLHFSEKSGGYDQIPSTHPKLGILRKLHSKNPQINWFTSSELCIPATKDETVVSRTTYLPQATNIDLLEALSFPNQKSKTTNSMEDNHHHEFVVIGYGPTVQAVCNLLGDCIGAPNVQIIEECVRDENSKRCQAFLEHGLLFREEVISLVDYIGSMDLLHERITDLSLSGDANDDADDADDAKVQTSSGMQKYVCDCGRGGHLSLFIFYLVRDYNYIEWPQQPWFQDITKQGRQYYCPLGRRVVDLCDEPQFSASTRFFNSGREWLDEKDKLHTLVPELMPPTFHTLQDAQNYNDTIIETTNNKHIIWFLKKVNQNGGRAVTVINELPNKPLEADEQIQIHIPRPLLYSKSQDIDGNEIPTELYKCHVKTYQWIGCVPNTDGTISWQLYMHDLYYLATAYQPWDPENLSDEVQITTMRTHRLYPDNPWRIHWDLTKMCQQYMERIFQVAIEQGKLQYNLPQTASTTTITSNNETVPSSKAALQFEINSADWMLDEDGKMYLIECNGIPVLYDPEISQPLLTKGLNLYDGLYKKNPKGAVVNDHDLLKEAIGLALKGKLPKSSLWKKIATIPSQ
;
A
#
# COMPACT_ATOMS: atom_id res chain seq x y z
N MET A 1 -23.43 -29.09 -4.46
CA MET A 1 -22.61 -30.08 -3.73
C MET A 1 -21.24 -29.46 -3.54
N LYS A 2 -20.68 -29.51 -2.33
CA LYS A 2 -19.28 -29.10 -2.17
C LYS A 2 -18.40 -30.15 -2.85
N ASN A 3 -17.28 -29.73 -3.43
CA ASN A 3 -16.25 -30.64 -3.93
C ASN A 3 -15.02 -30.44 -3.05
N ILE A 4 -14.43 -31.54 -2.58
CA ILE A 4 -13.23 -31.50 -1.74
C ILE A 4 -12.10 -32.17 -2.49
N SER A 5 -10.96 -31.49 -2.61
CA SER A 5 -9.72 -32.05 -3.15
C SER A 5 -8.68 -32.17 -2.05
N LEU A 6 -8.34 -33.40 -1.64
CA LEU A 6 -7.18 -33.66 -0.77
C LEU A 6 -5.92 -33.85 -1.63
N ILE A 7 -4.92 -33.00 -1.44
CA ILE A 7 -3.65 -33.02 -2.15
C ILE A 7 -2.55 -33.54 -1.23
N VAL A 8 -1.97 -34.68 -1.59
CA VAL A 8 -0.91 -35.37 -0.85
C VAL A 8 0.43 -35.10 -1.52
N CYS A 9 1.24 -34.24 -0.91
CA CYS A 9 2.45 -33.69 -1.51
C CYS A 9 3.72 -34.52 -1.22
N ASP A 10 4.26 -35.16 -2.25
CA ASP A 10 5.60 -35.77 -2.30
C ASP A 10 5.95 -36.71 -1.13
N VAL A 11 4.99 -37.53 -0.72
CA VAL A 11 5.16 -38.51 0.38
C VAL A 11 5.83 -39.78 -0.17
N GLN A 12 7.04 -39.62 -0.73
CA GLN A 12 7.86 -40.69 -1.29
C GLN A 12 8.91 -41.17 -0.29
N PRO A 13 9.33 -42.45 -0.32
CA PRO A 13 10.35 -42.97 0.59
C PRO A 13 11.65 -42.14 0.62
N ASP A 14 12.06 -41.59 -0.53
CA ASP A 14 13.29 -40.79 -0.66
C ASP A 14 13.20 -39.40 0.01
N VAL A 15 12.00 -38.83 0.08
CA VAL A 15 11.73 -37.56 0.79
C VAL A 15 11.60 -37.84 2.28
N ILE A 16 10.78 -38.83 2.62
CA ILE A 16 10.36 -39.13 3.97
C ILE A 16 11.53 -39.57 4.86
N LYS A 17 12.54 -40.27 4.30
CA LYS A 17 13.76 -40.66 5.05
C LYS A 17 14.54 -39.47 5.66
N LYS A 18 14.34 -38.25 5.16
CA LYS A 18 15.03 -37.04 5.64
C LYS A 18 14.26 -36.28 6.71
N ILE A 19 13.01 -36.66 6.96
CA ILE A 19 12.12 -36.02 7.93
C ILE A 19 12.27 -36.71 9.29
N GLN A 20 12.35 -35.92 10.35
CA GLN A 20 12.39 -36.44 11.72
C GLN A 20 11.04 -37.08 12.09
N TYR A 21 11.07 -38.24 12.75
CA TYR A 21 9.86 -39.03 13.08
C TYR A 21 9.03 -39.45 11.85
N SER A 22 9.73 -39.82 10.78
CA SER A 22 9.16 -40.15 9.47
C SER A 22 8.05 -41.20 9.47
N SER A 23 8.14 -42.24 10.30
CA SER A 23 7.08 -43.27 10.41
C SER A 23 5.79 -42.69 10.96
N GLN A 24 5.87 -41.97 12.09
CA GLN A 24 4.72 -41.32 12.72
C GLN A 24 4.09 -40.28 11.81
N PHE A 25 4.92 -39.54 11.05
CA PHE A 25 4.43 -38.59 10.06
C PHE A 25 3.63 -39.25 8.93
N VAL A 26 4.11 -40.38 8.38
CA VAL A 26 3.39 -41.15 7.36
C VAL A 26 2.08 -41.70 7.92
N ASP A 27 2.08 -42.20 9.17
CA ASP A 27 0.86 -42.71 9.82
C ASP A 27 -0.22 -41.62 9.93
N LEU A 28 0.16 -40.38 10.28
CA LEU A 28 -0.77 -39.25 10.36
C LEU A 28 -1.37 -38.89 8.99
N ILE A 29 -0.56 -38.88 7.93
CA ILE A 29 -1.05 -38.66 6.56
C ILE A 29 -1.97 -39.80 6.13
N ASP A 30 -1.64 -41.05 6.42
CA ASP A 30 -2.47 -42.21 6.08
C ASP A 30 -3.82 -42.15 6.80
N ILE A 31 -3.86 -41.69 8.06
CA ILE A 31 -5.12 -41.43 8.78
C ILE A 31 -5.98 -40.40 8.03
N ALA A 32 -5.41 -39.25 7.63
CA ALA A 32 -6.13 -38.23 6.88
C ALA A 32 -6.66 -38.74 5.53
N VAL A 33 -5.82 -39.48 4.78
CA VAL A 33 -6.20 -40.10 3.50
C VAL A 33 -7.31 -41.13 3.69
N ARG A 34 -7.24 -41.99 4.71
CA ARG A 34 -8.29 -42.98 5.01
C ARG A 34 -9.60 -42.32 5.43
N ALA A 35 -9.56 -41.27 6.24
CA ALA A 35 -10.76 -40.51 6.61
C ALA A 35 -11.44 -39.95 5.36
N THR A 36 -10.64 -39.41 4.44
CA THR A 36 -11.10 -38.86 3.16
C THR A 36 -11.70 -39.94 2.24
N ARG A 37 -11.03 -41.10 2.10
CA ARG A 37 -11.54 -42.27 1.35
C ARG A 37 -12.84 -42.84 1.90
N ASN A 38 -12.99 -42.82 3.22
CA ASN A 38 -14.13 -43.40 3.92
C ASN A 38 -15.28 -42.40 4.11
N SER A 39 -15.13 -41.15 3.67
CA SER A 39 -16.19 -40.15 3.74
C SER A 39 -17.42 -40.66 2.98
N ARG A 40 -18.52 -40.87 3.70
CA ARG A 40 -19.80 -41.37 3.14
C ARG A 40 -20.71 -40.25 2.63
N THR A 41 -20.13 -39.07 2.42
CA THR A 41 -20.87 -37.85 2.16
C THR A 41 -21.35 -37.80 0.70
N THR A 42 -22.39 -37.00 0.41
CA THR A 42 -22.83 -36.72 -0.97
C THR A 42 -21.88 -35.79 -1.73
N THR A 43 -20.75 -35.44 -1.12
CA THR A 43 -19.71 -34.54 -1.61
C THR A 43 -18.78 -35.35 -2.51
N SER A 44 -18.47 -34.83 -3.70
CA SER A 44 -17.43 -35.46 -4.54
C SER A 44 -16.08 -35.19 -3.90
N VAL A 45 -15.35 -36.26 -3.59
CA VAL A 45 -14.02 -36.19 -2.99
C VAL A 45 -12.99 -36.66 -4.01
N ASN A 46 -12.01 -35.82 -4.28
CA ASN A 46 -10.88 -36.11 -5.16
C ASN A 46 -9.60 -36.18 -4.32
N ILE A 47 -8.80 -37.24 -4.48
CA ILE A 47 -7.50 -37.35 -3.82
C ILE A 47 -6.41 -37.32 -4.91
N VAL A 48 -5.52 -36.34 -4.80
CA VAL A 48 -4.44 -36.10 -5.76
C VAL A 48 -3.10 -36.25 -5.06
N HIS A 49 -2.32 -37.24 -5.46
CA HIS A 49 -0.95 -37.43 -4.97
C HIS A 49 0.04 -36.75 -5.92
N THR A 50 0.95 -35.93 -5.39
CA THR A 50 2.07 -35.40 -6.17
C THR A 50 3.34 -36.17 -5.87
N MET A 51 4.19 -36.37 -6.88
CA MET A 51 5.49 -36.96 -6.68
C MET A 51 6.54 -36.45 -7.66
N LEU A 52 7.78 -36.34 -7.21
CA LEU A 52 8.93 -36.09 -8.07
C LEU A 52 9.36 -37.43 -8.66
N HIS A 53 9.44 -37.54 -9.98
CA HIS A 53 9.82 -38.77 -10.65
C HIS A 53 10.69 -38.52 -11.89
N PHE A 54 11.87 -39.12 -11.92
CA PHE A 54 12.81 -39.08 -13.03
C PHE A 54 12.88 -40.46 -13.69
N SER A 55 11.88 -40.81 -14.50
CA SER A 55 11.85 -42.08 -15.21
C SER A 55 12.84 -42.10 -16.38
N GLU A 56 13.36 -43.28 -16.74
CA GLU A 56 14.16 -43.44 -17.97
C GLU A 56 13.37 -43.02 -19.23
N LYS A 57 12.05 -43.27 -19.24
CA LYS A 57 11.16 -42.87 -20.35
C LYS A 57 11.06 -41.35 -20.50
N SER A 58 11.18 -40.62 -19.40
CA SER A 58 11.25 -39.15 -19.37
C SER A 58 12.71 -38.67 -19.34
N GLY A 59 13.64 -39.38 -19.99
CA GLY A 59 15.05 -38.97 -20.09
C GLY A 59 15.83 -38.95 -18.77
N GLY A 60 15.29 -39.53 -17.69
CA GLY A 60 15.93 -39.67 -16.38
C GLY A 60 16.52 -38.37 -15.83
N TYR A 61 17.70 -38.48 -15.21
CA TYR A 61 18.44 -37.32 -14.72
C TYR A 61 19.00 -36.43 -15.83
N ASP A 62 19.03 -36.87 -17.08
CA ASP A 62 19.63 -36.09 -18.18
C ASP A 62 18.80 -34.88 -18.59
N GLN A 63 17.52 -34.86 -18.22
CA GLN A 63 16.66 -33.69 -18.37
C GLN A 63 16.96 -32.58 -17.37
N ILE A 64 17.67 -32.90 -16.28
CA ILE A 64 18.02 -31.90 -15.26
C ILE A 64 19.25 -31.12 -15.74
N PRO A 65 19.20 -29.79 -15.86
CA PRO A 65 20.40 -29.01 -16.17
C PRO A 65 21.50 -29.27 -15.12
N SER A 66 22.72 -29.56 -15.55
CA SER A 66 23.85 -29.79 -14.62
C SER A 66 24.19 -28.56 -13.77
N THR A 67 23.74 -27.38 -14.20
CA THR A 67 23.82 -26.09 -13.52
C THR A 67 22.64 -25.82 -12.59
N HIS A 68 21.61 -26.68 -12.56
CA HIS A 68 20.43 -26.46 -11.73
C HIS A 68 20.84 -26.45 -10.24
N PRO A 69 20.52 -25.38 -9.48
CA PRO A 69 21.10 -25.13 -8.16
C PRO A 69 20.80 -26.21 -7.12
N LYS A 70 19.61 -26.83 -7.18
CA LYS A 70 19.20 -27.91 -6.26
C LYS A 70 19.33 -29.32 -6.85
N LEU A 71 18.85 -29.55 -8.07
CA LEU A 71 18.80 -30.87 -8.69
C LEU A 71 20.05 -31.23 -9.53
N GLY A 72 20.86 -30.25 -9.94
CA GLY A 72 22.03 -30.51 -10.79
C GLY A 72 23.07 -31.41 -10.12
N ILE A 73 23.09 -31.44 -8.78
CA ILE A 73 23.92 -32.38 -8.00
C ILE A 73 23.46 -33.83 -8.17
N LEU A 74 22.16 -34.09 -8.30
CA LEU A 74 21.62 -35.44 -8.49
C LEU A 74 22.08 -36.03 -9.81
N ARG A 75 22.00 -35.23 -10.89
CA ARG A 75 22.56 -35.61 -12.19
C ARG A 75 24.06 -35.91 -12.12
N LYS A 76 24.84 -35.03 -11.46
CA LYS A 76 26.30 -35.21 -11.30
C LYS A 76 26.65 -36.44 -10.45
N LEU A 77 25.83 -36.76 -9.45
CA LEU A 77 26.02 -37.93 -8.59
C LEU A 77 25.65 -39.21 -9.33
N HIS A 78 24.50 -39.23 -10.02
CA HIS A 78 24.07 -40.37 -10.83
C HIS A 78 25.07 -40.67 -11.97
N SER A 79 25.59 -39.64 -12.66
CA SER A 79 26.61 -39.83 -13.70
C SER A 79 27.92 -40.42 -13.17
N LYS A 80 28.23 -40.22 -11.89
CA LYS A 80 29.43 -40.78 -11.23
C LYS A 80 29.15 -42.14 -10.60
N ASN A 81 27.93 -42.39 -10.16
CA ASN A 81 27.49 -43.63 -9.55
C ASN A 81 26.03 -43.94 -9.97
N PRO A 82 25.83 -44.75 -11.02
CA PRO A 82 24.50 -45.09 -11.53
C PRO A 82 23.61 -45.88 -10.55
N GLN A 83 24.15 -46.32 -9.41
CA GLN A 83 23.35 -46.96 -8.35
C GLN A 83 22.59 -45.95 -7.49
N ILE A 84 22.88 -44.65 -7.60
CA ILE A 84 22.15 -43.59 -6.88
C ILE A 84 20.86 -43.29 -7.66
N ASN A 85 19.75 -43.79 -7.12
CA ASN A 85 18.44 -43.83 -7.75
C ASN A 85 17.40 -43.14 -6.84
N TRP A 86 17.52 -41.83 -6.68
CA TRP A 86 16.55 -41.00 -5.94
C TRP A 86 15.44 -40.53 -6.84
N PHE A 87 14.18 -40.67 -6.42
CA PHE A 87 13.01 -40.27 -7.22
C PHE A 87 12.88 -41.05 -8.54
N THR A 88 13.51 -42.23 -8.65
CA THR A 88 13.31 -43.15 -9.78
C THR A 88 12.25 -44.21 -9.45
N SER A 89 11.90 -44.36 -8.17
CA SER A 89 10.77 -45.20 -7.75
C SER A 89 9.45 -44.49 -8.07
N SER A 90 8.48 -45.27 -8.56
CA SER A 90 7.08 -44.84 -8.70
C SER A 90 6.26 -45.12 -7.43
N GLU A 91 6.91 -45.52 -6.34
CA GLU A 91 6.25 -45.86 -5.09
C GLU A 91 6.04 -44.64 -4.20
N LEU A 92 4.80 -44.52 -3.69
CA LEU A 92 4.42 -43.62 -2.62
C LEU A 92 4.44 -44.39 -1.28
N CYS A 93 4.73 -43.70 -0.17
CA CYS A 93 4.60 -44.32 1.16
C CYS A 93 3.15 -44.68 1.49
N ILE A 94 2.19 -43.97 0.90
CA ILE A 94 0.76 -44.26 0.98
C ILE A 94 0.31 -44.62 -0.44
N PRO A 95 0.03 -45.90 -0.73
CA PRO A 95 -0.36 -46.32 -2.06
C PRO A 95 -1.64 -45.61 -2.52
N ALA A 96 -1.62 -45.08 -3.73
CA ALA A 96 -2.81 -44.52 -4.36
C ALA A 96 -3.76 -45.65 -4.78
N THR A 97 -5.06 -45.46 -4.63
CA THR A 97 -6.07 -46.39 -5.16
C THR A 97 -6.36 -46.12 -6.64
N LYS A 98 -7.08 -47.01 -7.32
CA LYS A 98 -7.38 -46.88 -8.77
C LYS A 98 -8.16 -45.61 -9.13
N ASP A 99 -8.94 -45.09 -8.18
CA ASP A 99 -9.78 -43.90 -8.36
C ASP A 99 -9.08 -42.60 -7.95
N GLU A 100 -7.81 -42.66 -7.56
CA GLU A 100 -7.02 -41.50 -7.14
C GLU A 100 -6.05 -41.09 -8.24
N THR A 101 -5.78 -39.79 -8.33
CA THR A 101 -4.88 -39.25 -9.35
C THR A 101 -3.45 -39.15 -8.81
N VAL A 102 -2.48 -39.66 -9.57
CA VAL A 102 -1.04 -39.49 -9.26
C VAL A 102 -0.41 -38.58 -10.29
N VAL A 103 0.03 -37.40 -9.85
CA VAL A 103 0.70 -36.40 -10.68
C VAL A 103 2.21 -36.52 -10.48
N SER A 104 2.86 -37.10 -11.48
CA SER A 104 4.32 -37.22 -11.55
C SER A 104 4.91 -35.97 -12.19
N ARG A 105 5.88 -35.34 -11.53
CA ARG A 105 6.59 -34.15 -12.04
C ARG A 105 8.10 -34.38 -12.15
N THR A 106 8.73 -33.63 -13.05
CA THR A 106 10.20 -33.56 -13.21
C THR A 106 10.81 -32.29 -12.62
N THR A 107 9.98 -31.33 -12.19
CA THR A 107 10.42 -30.10 -11.52
C THR A 107 10.40 -30.27 -10.00
N TYR A 108 11.41 -29.70 -9.32
CA TYR A 108 11.59 -29.87 -7.87
C TYR A 108 10.39 -29.39 -7.04
N LEU A 109 9.78 -28.28 -7.45
CA LEU A 109 8.57 -27.73 -6.85
C LEU A 109 7.52 -27.56 -7.95
N PRO A 110 6.21 -27.67 -7.61
CA PRO A 110 5.16 -27.33 -8.55
C PRO A 110 5.26 -25.85 -8.94
N GLN A 111 4.94 -25.56 -10.19
CA GLN A 111 5.02 -24.24 -10.81
C GLN A 111 3.69 -23.96 -11.51
N ALA A 112 3.41 -22.69 -11.81
CA ALA A 112 2.23 -22.24 -12.56
C ALA A 112 2.05 -22.96 -13.92
N THR A 113 3.14 -23.49 -14.48
CA THR A 113 3.17 -24.21 -15.76
C THR A 113 2.92 -25.72 -15.63
N ASN A 114 2.66 -26.24 -14.43
CA ASN A 114 2.42 -27.66 -14.21
C ASN A 114 0.98 -28.04 -14.62
N ILE A 115 0.79 -28.26 -15.91
CA ILE A 115 -0.52 -28.53 -16.53
C ILE A 115 -1.15 -29.79 -15.93
N ASP A 116 -0.38 -30.86 -15.74
CA ASP A 116 -0.91 -32.13 -15.21
C ASP A 116 -1.50 -31.98 -13.80
N LEU A 117 -0.87 -31.17 -12.95
CA LEU A 117 -1.40 -30.87 -11.63
C LEU A 117 -2.69 -30.03 -11.70
N LEU A 118 -2.72 -29.02 -12.57
CA LEU A 118 -3.90 -28.18 -12.75
C LEU A 118 -5.09 -28.97 -13.34
N GLU A 119 -4.82 -29.90 -14.26
CA GLU A 119 -5.81 -30.80 -14.83
C GLU A 119 -6.32 -31.81 -13.79
N ALA A 120 -5.43 -32.41 -12.99
CA ALA A 120 -5.79 -33.34 -11.91
C ALA A 120 -6.66 -32.69 -10.83
N LEU A 121 -6.45 -31.40 -10.56
CA LEU A 121 -7.26 -30.61 -9.64
C LEU A 121 -8.62 -30.23 -10.22
N SER A 122 -8.94 -30.68 -11.44
CA SER A 122 -10.24 -30.52 -12.09
C SER A 122 -10.67 -29.07 -12.24
N PHE A 123 -9.75 -28.20 -12.67
CA PHE A 123 -10.14 -27.00 -13.41
C PHE A 123 -10.44 -27.46 -14.84
N PRO A 124 -11.71 -27.58 -15.28
CA PRO A 124 -11.97 -27.91 -16.67
C PRO A 124 -11.32 -26.82 -17.51
N ASN A 125 -10.36 -27.23 -18.34
CA ASN A 125 -9.65 -26.41 -19.31
C ASN A 125 -10.55 -25.27 -19.83
N GLN A 126 -10.20 -24.01 -19.52
CA GLN A 126 -10.86 -22.77 -20.02
C GLN A 126 -10.91 -22.64 -21.56
N LYS A 127 -10.53 -23.68 -22.30
CA LYS A 127 -10.67 -23.77 -23.76
C LYS A 127 -12.13 -23.91 -24.20
N SER A 128 -13.06 -24.28 -23.30
CA SER A 128 -14.49 -24.17 -23.55
C SER A 128 -15.00 -22.77 -23.20
N LYS A 129 -14.66 -21.77 -24.02
CA LYS A 129 -15.24 -20.43 -23.94
C LYS A 129 -16.73 -20.46 -24.30
N THR A 130 -17.59 -20.75 -23.35
CA THR A 130 -18.97 -20.25 -23.33
C THR A 130 -19.18 -19.58 -21.98
N THR A 131 -19.42 -18.29 -22.07
CA THR A 131 -19.55 -17.27 -21.04
C THR A 131 -20.54 -17.65 -19.91
N ASN A 132 -20.17 -17.29 -18.67
CA ASN A 132 -21.02 -17.05 -17.49
C ASN A 132 -21.20 -18.12 -16.39
N SER A 133 -20.15 -18.81 -15.93
CA SER A 133 -20.20 -19.47 -14.60
C SER A 133 -18.92 -19.29 -13.78
N MET A 134 -18.61 -18.03 -13.42
CA MET A 134 -17.63 -17.77 -12.34
C MET A 134 -18.21 -18.10 -10.95
N GLU A 135 -19.54 -18.14 -10.81
CA GLU A 135 -20.23 -18.38 -9.52
C GLU A 135 -20.07 -19.82 -8.99
N ASP A 136 -19.92 -20.82 -9.86
CA ASP A 136 -19.80 -22.23 -9.43
C ASP A 136 -18.44 -22.58 -8.78
N ASN A 137 -17.41 -21.74 -8.96
CA ASN A 137 -16.07 -22.00 -8.43
C ASN A 137 -15.93 -21.70 -6.92
N HIS A 138 -16.92 -21.04 -6.29
CA HIS A 138 -16.86 -20.67 -4.88
C HIS A 138 -17.13 -21.83 -3.89
N HIS A 139 -17.35 -23.05 -4.37
CA HIS A 139 -17.72 -24.21 -3.54
C HIS A 139 -16.70 -25.36 -3.56
N HIS A 140 -15.51 -25.15 -4.14
CA HIS A 140 -14.41 -26.13 -4.08
C HIS A 140 -13.49 -25.83 -2.90
N GLU A 141 -13.27 -26.83 -2.06
CA GLU A 141 -12.39 -26.77 -0.89
C GLU A 141 -11.15 -27.62 -1.15
N PHE A 142 -9.97 -27.05 -0.93
CA PHE A 142 -8.70 -27.76 -1.10
C PHE A 142 -8.09 -28.03 0.26
N VAL A 143 -7.59 -29.24 0.46
CA VAL A 143 -6.88 -29.64 1.67
C VAL A 143 -5.50 -30.12 1.25
N VAL A 144 -4.43 -29.55 1.79
CA VAL A 144 -3.05 -29.83 1.34
C VAL A 144 -2.23 -30.38 2.51
N ILE A 145 -1.60 -31.54 2.29
CA ILE A 145 -0.76 -32.23 3.29
C ILE A 145 0.51 -32.79 2.65
N GLY A 146 1.52 -33.15 3.45
CA GLY A 146 2.75 -33.78 2.97
C GLY A 146 4.01 -32.96 3.20
N TYR A 147 4.96 -33.03 2.26
CA TYR A 147 6.27 -32.41 2.41
C TYR A 147 6.20 -30.88 2.34
N GLY A 148 6.61 -30.22 3.42
CA GLY A 148 6.42 -28.78 3.68
C GLY A 148 6.76 -27.84 2.51
N PRO A 149 7.95 -27.93 1.89
CA PRO A 149 8.29 -27.09 0.74
C PRO A 149 7.35 -27.28 -0.45
N THR A 150 6.88 -28.51 -0.68
CA THR A 150 5.92 -28.81 -1.74
C THR A 150 4.53 -28.32 -1.38
N VAL A 151 4.09 -28.55 -0.13
CA VAL A 151 2.81 -28.04 0.39
C VAL A 151 2.74 -26.52 0.20
N GLN A 152 3.77 -25.79 0.64
CA GLN A 152 3.86 -24.34 0.46
C GLN A 152 3.73 -23.91 -1.01
N ALA A 153 4.44 -24.60 -1.91
CA ALA A 153 4.39 -24.28 -3.33
C ALA A 153 3.02 -24.59 -3.96
N VAL A 154 2.35 -25.66 -3.52
CA VAL A 154 0.97 -25.98 -3.95
C VAL A 154 -0.01 -24.94 -3.44
N CYS A 155 0.08 -24.52 -2.18
CA CYS A 155 -0.78 -23.46 -1.64
C CYS A 155 -0.64 -22.15 -2.41
N ASN A 156 0.60 -21.75 -2.75
CA ASN A 156 0.82 -20.59 -3.61
C ASN A 156 0.24 -20.78 -5.01
N LEU A 157 0.37 -21.98 -5.60
CA LEU A 157 -0.23 -22.29 -6.90
C LEU A 157 -1.76 -22.16 -6.87
N LEU A 158 -2.40 -22.69 -5.81
CA LEU A 158 -3.84 -22.62 -5.62
C LEU A 158 -4.31 -21.17 -5.42
N GLY A 159 -3.58 -20.37 -4.64
CA GLY A 159 -3.88 -18.94 -4.45
C GLY A 159 -3.66 -18.11 -5.72
N ASP A 160 -2.46 -18.19 -6.31
CA ASP A 160 -2.04 -17.29 -7.39
C ASP A 160 -2.63 -17.67 -8.76
N CYS A 161 -2.75 -18.96 -9.07
CA CYS A 161 -3.15 -19.42 -10.41
C CYS A 161 -4.61 -19.84 -10.47
N ILE A 162 -5.13 -20.45 -9.39
CA ILE A 162 -6.52 -20.93 -9.34
C ILE A 162 -7.44 -19.87 -8.74
N GLY A 163 -6.91 -18.96 -7.90
CA GLY A 163 -7.74 -18.01 -7.16
C GLY A 163 -8.63 -18.72 -6.14
N ALA A 164 -8.21 -19.90 -5.66
CA ALA A 164 -8.98 -20.70 -4.72
C ALA A 164 -9.00 -20.00 -3.35
N PRO A 165 -10.18 -19.54 -2.87
CA PRO A 165 -10.25 -18.78 -1.62
C PRO A 165 -10.17 -19.66 -0.36
N ASN A 166 -10.30 -20.98 -0.51
CA ASN A 166 -10.43 -21.94 0.60
C ASN A 166 -9.38 -23.06 0.50
N VAL A 167 -8.20 -22.86 1.10
CA VAL A 167 -7.08 -23.82 1.08
C VAL A 167 -6.68 -24.20 2.49
N GLN A 168 -7.16 -25.34 2.97
CA GLN A 168 -6.84 -25.86 4.29
C GLN A 168 -5.55 -26.66 4.33
N ILE A 169 -4.92 -26.66 5.49
CA ILE A 169 -3.75 -27.47 5.81
C ILE A 169 -3.98 -28.20 7.13
N ILE A 170 -3.66 -29.48 7.16
CA ILE A 170 -3.69 -30.26 8.40
C ILE A 170 -2.31 -30.16 9.07
N GLU A 171 -2.25 -29.46 10.20
CA GLU A 171 -1.00 -29.09 10.88
C GLU A 171 -0.07 -30.30 11.14
N GLU A 172 -0.65 -31.39 11.64
CA GLU A 172 0.09 -32.60 12.00
C GLU A 172 0.56 -33.38 10.77
N CYS A 173 -0.06 -33.15 9.61
CA CYS A 173 0.23 -33.81 8.35
C CYS A 173 1.14 -32.99 7.42
N VAL A 174 1.82 -31.95 7.93
CA VAL A 174 2.87 -31.24 7.20
C VAL A 174 4.21 -31.30 7.93
N ARG A 175 5.26 -31.76 7.26
CA ARG A 175 6.62 -31.79 7.84
C ARG A 175 7.70 -31.41 6.84
N ASP A 176 8.78 -30.86 7.38
CA ASP A 176 9.96 -30.44 6.64
C ASP A 176 11.23 -31.05 7.29
N GLU A 177 12.30 -31.19 6.51
CA GLU A 177 13.67 -31.51 6.99
C GLU A 177 14.14 -30.50 8.05
N ASN A 178 13.63 -29.26 8.00
CA ASN A 178 13.89 -28.24 9.01
C ASN A 178 12.61 -27.91 9.80
N SER A 179 12.53 -28.40 11.05
CA SER A 179 11.37 -28.22 11.92
C SER A 179 11.04 -26.74 12.20
N LYS A 180 12.05 -25.87 12.33
CA LYS A 180 11.83 -24.42 12.50
C LYS A 180 11.23 -23.78 11.25
N ARG A 181 11.66 -24.21 10.06
CA ARG A 181 11.07 -23.76 8.79
C ARG A 181 9.63 -24.25 8.64
N CYS A 182 9.37 -25.50 9.01
CA CYS A 182 8.02 -26.05 9.04
C CYS A 182 7.10 -25.25 9.96
N GLN A 183 7.56 -25.00 11.20
CA GLN A 183 6.79 -24.24 12.18
C GLN A 183 6.53 -22.82 11.70
N ALA A 184 7.56 -22.14 11.19
CA ALA A 184 7.38 -20.80 10.63
C ALA A 184 6.42 -20.80 9.42
N PHE A 185 6.44 -21.84 8.59
CA PHE A 185 5.51 -21.99 7.48
C PHE A 185 4.07 -22.16 7.97
N LEU A 186 3.83 -23.03 8.95
CA LEU A 186 2.49 -23.27 9.53
C LEU A 186 1.98 -22.06 10.31
N GLU A 187 2.85 -21.38 11.07
CA GLU A 187 2.47 -20.22 11.89
C GLU A 187 2.31 -18.93 11.09
N HIS A 188 3.05 -18.78 9.99
CA HIS A 188 3.26 -17.49 9.32
C HIS A 188 3.29 -17.52 7.79
N GLY A 189 3.43 -18.69 7.16
CA GLY A 189 3.67 -18.84 5.73
C GLY A 189 2.43 -19.04 4.86
N LEU A 190 1.24 -19.07 5.47
CA LEU A 190 -0.04 -19.26 4.79
C LEU A 190 -0.83 -17.95 4.70
N LEU A 191 -1.53 -17.78 3.58
CA LEU A 191 -2.34 -16.60 3.25
C LEU A 191 -3.48 -16.38 4.26
N PHE A 192 -3.98 -17.44 4.92
CA PHE A 192 -5.02 -17.39 5.94
C PHE A 192 -4.70 -18.31 7.13
N ARG A 193 -4.57 -17.74 8.33
CA ARG A 193 -4.30 -18.51 9.58
C ARG A 193 -5.48 -19.38 10.03
N GLU A 194 -6.69 -19.04 9.58
CA GLU A 194 -7.94 -19.72 9.90
C GLU A 194 -8.12 -21.05 9.13
N GLU A 195 -7.16 -21.38 8.26
CA GLU A 195 -7.19 -22.57 7.40
C GLU A 195 -6.19 -23.66 7.82
N VAL A 196 -5.37 -23.42 8.86
CA VAL A 196 -4.60 -24.50 9.50
C VAL A 196 -5.50 -25.17 10.54
N ILE A 197 -5.88 -26.41 10.26
CA ILE A 197 -6.78 -27.19 11.11
C ILE A 197 -6.01 -28.35 11.74
N SER A 198 -6.49 -28.80 12.90
CA SER A 198 -5.98 -30.04 13.48
C SER A 198 -6.48 -31.25 12.70
N LEU A 199 -5.73 -32.34 12.73
CA LEU A 199 -6.16 -33.62 12.15
C LEU A 199 -7.47 -34.11 12.77
N VAL A 200 -7.70 -33.81 14.05
CA VAL A 200 -8.93 -34.17 14.75
C VAL A 200 -10.12 -33.41 14.19
N ASP A 201 -10.00 -32.09 13.98
CA ASP A 201 -11.05 -31.27 13.39
C ASP A 201 -11.34 -31.69 11.95
N TYR A 202 -10.29 -32.01 11.18
CA TYR A 202 -10.44 -32.53 9.83
C TYR A 202 -11.25 -33.83 9.79
N ILE A 203 -10.88 -34.82 10.61
CA ILE A 203 -11.61 -36.10 10.69
C ILE A 203 -13.06 -35.85 11.13
N GLY A 204 -13.27 -35.02 12.16
CA GLY A 204 -14.60 -34.64 12.62
C GLY A 204 -15.44 -33.99 11.52
N SER A 205 -14.83 -33.15 10.67
CA SER A 205 -15.51 -32.54 9.51
C SER A 205 -15.90 -33.57 8.44
N MET A 206 -15.05 -34.57 8.19
CA MET A 206 -15.33 -35.64 7.23
C MET A 206 -16.46 -36.57 7.71
N ASP A 207 -16.61 -36.73 9.03
CA ASP A 207 -17.70 -37.48 9.67
C ASP A 207 -19.01 -36.65 9.79
N LEU A 208 -18.93 -35.37 10.17
CA LEU A 208 -20.08 -34.45 10.39
C LEU A 208 -20.69 -33.88 9.09
N LEU A 209 -19.99 -33.95 7.96
CA LEU A 209 -20.55 -33.63 6.64
C LEU A 209 -21.74 -34.54 6.28
N HIS A 210 -22.00 -35.59 7.06
CA HIS A 210 -23.19 -36.42 6.95
C HIS A 210 -24.48 -35.79 7.55
N GLU A 211 -24.37 -34.87 8.52
CA GLU A 211 -25.53 -34.26 9.21
C GLU A 211 -25.90 -32.86 8.67
N ARG A 212 -24.94 -32.09 8.15
CA ARG A 212 -25.19 -30.69 7.74
C ARG A 212 -25.89 -30.49 6.39
N ILE A 213 -26.20 -31.55 5.65
CA ILE A 213 -26.92 -31.47 4.37
C ILE A 213 -28.43 -31.71 4.53
N THR A 214 -28.90 -32.18 5.70
CA THR A 214 -30.32 -32.43 5.94
C THR A 214 -31.05 -31.27 6.64
N ASP A 215 -30.35 -30.46 7.44
CA ASP A 215 -31.00 -29.43 8.29
C ASP A 215 -31.15 -28.04 7.64
N LEU A 216 -30.48 -27.75 6.53
CA LEU A 216 -30.58 -26.45 5.85
C LEU A 216 -31.68 -26.37 4.77
N SER A 217 -32.55 -27.38 4.68
CA SER A 217 -33.66 -27.41 3.71
C SER A 217 -35.06 -27.49 4.32
N LEU A 218 -35.23 -27.49 5.66
CA LEU A 218 -36.56 -27.66 6.29
C LEU A 218 -36.80 -26.91 7.61
N SER A 219 -36.18 -25.75 7.86
CA SER A 219 -36.62 -24.91 8.99
C SER A 219 -36.61 -23.41 8.67
N GLY A 220 -37.42 -23.05 7.68
CA GLY A 220 -37.94 -21.70 7.54
C GLY A 220 -39.45 -21.74 7.65
N ASP A 221 -39.98 -21.85 8.88
CA ASP A 221 -41.34 -21.42 9.20
C ASP A 221 -41.53 -21.23 10.72
N ALA A 222 -42.01 -20.03 11.04
CA ALA A 222 -42.79 -19.61 12.22
C ALA A 222 -42.19 -19.77 13.63
N ASN A 223 -41.87 -18.65 14.27
CA ASN A 223 -42.79 -18.06 15.25
C ASN A 223 -42.36 -16.65 15.67
N ASP A 224 -43.29 -15.72 15.46
CA ASP A 224 -43.41 -14.44 16.12
C ASP A 224 -43.73 -14.61 17.62
N ASP A 225 -43.60 -13.48 18.33
CA ASP A 225 -44.12 -13.13 19.67
C ASP A 225 -43.22 -13.41 20.89
N ALA A 226 -42.59 -12.34 21.40
CA ALA A 226 -42.80 -11.89 22.79
C ALA A 226 -42.12 -10.53 23.06
N ASP A 227 -42.93 -9.62 23.60
CA ASP A 227 -42.65 -8.26 24.07
C ASP A 227 -41.70 -8.16 25.29
N ASP A 228 -41.16 -6.94 25.45
CA ASP A 228 -40.73 -6.25 26.69
C ASP A 228 -39.58 -6.83 27.55
N ALA A 229 -38.42 -6.15 27.49
CA ALA A 229 -37.77 -5.54 28.67
C ALA A 229 -36.55 -4.67 28.27
N ASP A 230 -36.69 -3.37 28.55
CA ASP A 230 -35.60 -2.41 28.77
C ASP A 230 -34.64 -2.91 29.87
N ASP A 231 -33.37 -3.16 29.53
CA ASP A 231 -32.21 -2.68 30.30
C ASP A 231 -30.88 -3.15 29.68
N ALA A 232 -30.01 -2.16 29.39
CA ALA A 232 -28.56 -2.27 29.30
C ALA A 232 -27.94 -3.56 28.69
N LYS A 233 -28.20 -3.83 27.41
CA LYS A 233 -27.28 -4.62 26.59
C LYS A 233 -26.48 -3.69 25.71
N VAL A 234 -25.21 -3.50 26.05
CA VAL A 234 -24.16 -3.14 25.10
C VAL A 234 -24.26 -4.17 23.97
N GLN A 235 -24.98 -3.83 22.90
CA GLN A 235 -24.91 -4.52 21.64
C GLN A 235 -23.49 -4.33 21.14
N THR A 236 -22.59 -5.23 21.55
CA THR A 236 -21.44 -5.60 20.75
C THR A 236 -22.00 -6.29 19.50
N SER A 237 -22.56 -5.52 18.58
CA SER A 237 -22.48 -5.93 17.17
C SER A 237 -21.02 -6.27 16.97
N SER A 238 -20.70 -7.52 16.66
CA SER A 238 -19.34 -7.97 16.40
C SER A 238 -18.84 -7.21 15.18
N GLY A 239 -18.41 -5.97 15.38
CA GLY A 239 -17.88 -5.12 14.35
C GLY A 239 -16.72 -5.88 13.76
N MET A 240 -16.79 -6.14 12.47
CA MET A 240 -15.74 -6.83 11.74
C MET A 240 -14.41 -6.18 12.11
N GLN A 241 -13.50 -6.98 12.68
CA GLN A 241 -12.22 -6.50 13.17
C GLN A 241 -11.45 -5.88 11.99
N LYS A 242 -11.00 -4.63 12.15
CA LYS A 242 -10.26 -3.91 11.11
C LYS A 242 -8.77 -4.02 11.33
N TYR A 243 -8.03 -4.17 10.24
CA TYR A 243 -6.58 -4.36 10.24
C TYR A 243 -5.84 -3.27 9.46
N VAL A 244 -4.68 -2.86 9.96
CA VAL A 244 -3.76 -1.93 9.29
C VAL A 244 -2.35 -2.50 9.19
N CYS A 245 -1.63 -2.24 8.11
CA CYS A 245 -0.21 -2.61 7.98
C CYS A 245 0.59 -1.51 7.28
N ASP A 246 1.76 -1.15 7.83
CA ASP A 246 2.72 -0.24 7.19
C ASP A 246 3.82 -1.06 6.48
N CYS A 247 3.77 -1.11 5.15
CA CYS A 247 4.75 -1.78 4.31
C CYS A 247 6.07 -1.00 4.18
N GLY A 248 6.15 0.21 4.74
CA GLY A 248 7.31 1.07 4.65
C GLY A 248 7.52 1.64 3.25
N ARG A 249 6.48 1.67 2.40
CA ARG A 249 6.53 2.23 1.03
C ARG A 249 6.81 3.74 1.04
N GLY A 250 6.50 4.39 2.16
CA GLY A 250 6.61 5.83 2.37
C GLY A 250 5.27 6.39 2.84
N GLY A 251 5.07 7.71 2.75
CA GLY A 251 3.79 8.30 3.13
C GLY A 251 3.64 8.64 4.60
N HIS A 252 2.40 8.94 4.96
CA HIS A 252 2.01 9.28 6.33
C HIS A 252 1.35 8.12 7.07
N LEU A 253 1.29 6.91 6.50
CA LEU A 253 0.62 5.79 7.17
C LEU A 253 1.23 5.50 8.55
N SER A 254 2.56 5.54 8.68
CA SER A 254 3.25 5.42 9.97
C SER A 254 2.78 6.45 11.01
N LEU A 255 2.37 7.65 10.58
CA LEU A 255 1.79 8.67 11.47
C LEU A 255 0.31 8.36 11.77
N PHE A 256 -0.43 7.87 10.78
CA PHE A 256 -1.86 7.55 10.94
C PHE A 256 -2.13 6.28 11.74
N ILE A 257 -1.25 5.28 11.74
CA ILE A 257 -1.42 4.01 12.48
C ILE A 257 -1.74 4.27 13.94
N PHE A 258 -1.04 5.20 14.57
CA PHE A 258 -1.29 5.57 15.96
C PHE A 258 -2.76 5.96 16.19
N TYR A 259 -3.31 6.82 15.33
CA TYR A 259 -4.72 7.23 15.40
C TYR A 259 -5.67 6.11 15.04
N LEU A 260 -5.35 5.31 14.03
CA LEU A 260 -6.17 4.17 13.60
C LEU A 260 -6.38 3.18 14.74
N VAL A 261 -5.31 2.82 15.45
CA VAL A 261 -5.35 1.91 16.59
C VAL A 261 -6.05 2.55 17.78
N ARG A 262 -5.66 3.79 18.15
CA ARG A 262 -6.17 4.48 19.34
C ARG A 262 -7.64 4.89 19.23
N ASP A 263 -8.04 5.47 18.10
CA ASP A 263 -9.30 6.20 17.94
C ASP A 263 -10.32 5.49 17.04
N TYR A 264 -9.90 4.48 16.26
CA TYR A 264 -10.74 3.80 15.27
C TYR A 264 -10.79 2.27 15.41
N ASN A 265 -10.25 1.71 16.50
CA ASN A 265 -10.24 0.27 16.80
C ASN A 265 -9.60 -0.61 15.72
N TYR A 266 -8.63 -0.09 14.97
CA TYR A 266 -7.81 -0.93 14.09
C TYR A 266 -6.82 -1.76 14.92
N ILE A 267 -6.46 -2.93 14.40
CA ILE A 267 -5.37 -3.75 14.90
C ILE A 267 -4.24 -3.72 13.88
N GLU A 268 -3.02 -3.46 14.34
CA GLU A 268 -1.83 -3.60 13.51
C GLU A 268 -1.64 -5.07 13.12
N TRP A 269 -1.65 -5.33 11.82
CA TRP A 269 -1.33 -6.63 11.26
C TRP A 269 0.18 -6.80 11.18
N PRO A 270 0.75 -7.95 11.57
CA PRO A 270 2.18 -8.18 11.50
C PRO A 270 2.67 -8.06 10.05
N GLN A 271 3.91 -7.59 9.88
CA GLN A 271 4.54 -7.43 8.57
C GLN A 271 5.73 -8.37 8.40
N GLN A 272 6.08 -8.70 7.16
CA GLN A 272 7.26 -9.51 6.82
C GLN A 272 8.12 -8.83 5.75
N PRO A 273 9.44 -9.05 5.73
CA PRO A 273 10.31 -8.54 4.67
C PRO A 273 9.81 -8.98 3.29
N TRP A 274 9.62 -8.02 2.38
CA TRP A 274 9.15 -8.31 1.03
C TRP A 274 10.28 -8.20 0.00
N PHE A 275 10.91 -7.03 -0.10
CA PHE A 275 12.11 -6.84 -0.91
C PHE A 275 12.98 -5.72 -0.34
N GLN A 276 14.26 -5.75 -0.69
CA GLN A 276 15.22 -4.73 -0.32
C GLN A 276 15.60 -3.92 -1.56
N ASP A 277 15.49 -2.60 -1.46
CA ASP A 277 15.96 -1.71 -2.53
C ASP A 277 17.47 -1.54 -2.40
N ILE A 278 18.19 -2.28 -3.24
CA ILE A 278 19.66 -2.27 -3.33
C ILE A 278 20.21 -0.92 -3.84
N THR A 279 19.37 -0.08 -4.47
CA THR A 279 19.77 1.23 -4.99
C THR A 279 19.65 2.33 -3.92
N LYS A 280 18.69 2.20 -2.99
CA LYS A 280 18.44 3.16 -1.90
C LYS A 280 18.97 2.66 -0.56
N GLN A 281 20.30 2.52 -0.46
CA GLN A 281 21.00 2.19 0.80
C GLN A 281 20.51 0.89 1.48
N GLY A 282 19.93 -0.05 0.72
CA GLY A 282 19.40 -1.28 1.28
C GLY A 282 18.13 -1.09 2.10
N ARG A 283 17.30 -0.08 1.80
CA ARG A 283 16.00 0.10 2.45
C ARG A 283 15.15 -1.16 2.28
N GLN A 284 14.70 -1.72 3.40
CA GLN A 284 13.82 -2.87 3.44
C GLN A 284 12.37 -2.39 3.32
N TYR A 285 11.63 -2.97 2.36
CA TYR A 285 10.18 -2.85 2.28
C TYR A 285 9.54 -4.13 2.82
N TYR A 286 8.35 -3.97 3.37
CA TYR A 286 7.58 -5.02 4.00
C TYR A 286 6.31 -5.29 3.20
N CYS A 287 5.63 -6.38 3.54
CA CYS A 287 4.24 -6.61 3.19
C CYS A 287 3.51 -7.13 4.43
N PRO A 288 2.17 -7.09 4.47
CA PRO A 288 1.43 -7.78 5.52
C PRO A 288 1.87 -9.24 5.57
N LEU A 289 1.97 -9.82 6.76
CA LEU A 289 2.34 -11.21 6.93
C LEU A 289 1.39 -12.09 6.09
N GLY A 290 1.97 -13.03 5.34
CA GLY A 290 1.23 -13.84 4.38
C GLY A 290 0.78 -13.10 3.11
N ARG A 291 1.23 -11.86 2.88
CA ARG A 291 0.76 -10.97 1.79
C ARG A 291 -0.76 -10.72 1.82
N ARG A 292 -1.36 -10.79 3.02
CA ARG A 292 -2.79 -10.59 3.25
C ARG A 292 -3.23 -9.20 2.78
N VAL A 293 -4.42 -9.14 2.17
CA VAL A 293 -5.13 -7.87 1.99
C VAL A 293 -5.75 -7.47 3.34
N VAL A 294 -5.32 -6.35 3.89
CA VAL A 294 -5.84 -5.76 5.13
C VAL A 294 -6.78 -4.59 4.80
N ASP A 295 -7.57 -4.11 5.76
CA ASP A 295 -8.49 -3.00 5.53
C ASP A 295 -7.77 -1.76 5.00
N LEU A 296 -6.57 -1.49 5.54
CA LEU A 296 -5.81 -0.29 5.21
C LEU A 296 -4.29 -0.59 5.16
N CYS A 297 -3.68 -0.28 4.03
CA CYS A 297 -2.25 -0.49 3.78
C CYS A 297 -1.69 0.63 2.89
N ASP A 298 -0.43 1.01 3.10
CA ASP A 298 0.30 1.99 2.25
C ASP A 298 0.75 1.37 0.92
N GLU A 299 0.68 0.05 0.81
CA GLU A 299 0.87 -0.70 -0.43
C GLU A 299 -0.51 -1.05 -1.04
N PRO A 300 -0.94 -0.39 -2.13
CA PRO A 300 -2.31 -0.49 -2.64
C PRO A 300 -2.81 -1.90 -2.97
N GLN A 301 -1.91 -2.80 -3.38
CA GLN A 301 -2.27 -4.21 -3.66
C GLN A 301 -2.68 -4.99 -2.40
N PHE A 302 -2.35 -4.48 -1.20
CA PHE A 302 -2.69 -5.09 0.08
C PHE A 302 -3.75 -4.31 0.86
N SER A 303 -4.40 -3.31 0.26
CA SER A 303 -5.47 -2.52 0.90
C SER A 303 -6.85 -2.84 0.31
N ALA A 304 -7.79 -3.25 1.18
CA ALA A 304 -9.16 -3.63 0.82
C ALA A 304 -10.14 -2.45 0.78
N SER A 305 -9.89 -1.36 1.51
CA SER A 305 -10.85 -0.25 1.66
C SER A 305 -10.26 1.08 1.21
N THR A 306 -9.68 1.85 2.14
CA THR A 306 -9.07 3.15 1.88
C THR A 306 -7.62 2.97 1.46
N ARG A 307 -7.25 3.55 0.33
CA ARG A 307 -5.88 3.55 -0.19
C ARG A 307 -5.13 4.84 0.13
N PHE A 308 -3.84 4.70 0.40
CA PHE A 308 -2.90 5.81 0.48
C PHE A 308 -2.31 6.08 -0.91
N PHE A 309 -1.99 7.36 -1.14
CA PHE A 309 -1.44 7.92 -2.39
C PHE A 309 -2.42 7.95 -3.53
N ASN A 310 -2.64 9.10 -4.13
CA ASN A 310 -3.40 9.19 -5.37
C ASN A 310 -2.59 8.63 -6.55
N SER A 311 -3.27 7.99 -7.51
CA SER A 311 -2.61 7.53 -8.73
C SER A 311 -2.25 8.77 -9.56
N GLY A 312 -1.01 8.84 -10.05
CA GLY A 312 -0.55 10.02 -10.79
C GLY A 312 -0.13 11.21 -9.91
N ARG A 313 0.05 11.01 -8.59
CA ARG A 313 0.53 12.05 -7.66
C ARG A 313 1.84 12.71 -8.11
N GLU A 314 2.67 12.03 -8.89
CA GLU A 314 3.89 12.60 -9.45
C GLU A 314 3.64 13.81 -10.33
N TRP A 315 2.44 13.98 -10.90
CA TRP A 315 2.08 15.21 -11.63
C TRP A 315 1.93 16.44 -10.76
N LEU A 316 1.75 16.24 -9.45
CA LEU A 316 1.70 17.31 -8.46
C LEU A 316 3.05 17.48 -7.77
N ASP A 317 3.79 16.40 -7.56
CA ASP A 317 5.03 16.40 -6.78
C ASP A 317 6.27 16.76 -7.61
N GLU A 318 6.34 16.30 -8.85
CA GLU A 318 7.49 16.54 -9.73
C GLU A 318 7.35 17.92 -10.41
N LYS A 319 8.40 18.73 -10.31
CA LYS A 319 8.32 20.17 -10.61
C LYS A 319 8.07 20.46 -12.09
N ASP A 320 8.58 19.62 -12.98
CA ASP A 320 8.41 19.70 -14.43
C ASP A 320 6.97 19.37 -14.85
N LYS A 321 6.38 18.33 -14.24
CA LYS A 321 5.00 17.92 -14.48
C LYS A 321 4.02 18.93 -13.91
N LEU A 322 4.27 19.44 -12.70
CA LEU A 322 3.46 20.49 -12.10
C LEU A 322 3.49 21.77 -12.96
N HIS A 323 4.67 22.16 -13.45
CA HIS A 323 4.81 23.29 -14.39
C HIS A 323 4.08 23.02 -15.71
N THR A 324 4.04 21.78 -16.19
CA THR A 324 3.27 21.42 -17.39
C THR A 324 1.76 21.55 -17.15
N LEU A 325 1.27 21.31 -15.92
CA LEU A 325 -0.14 21.46 -15.57
C LEU A 325 -0.59 22.92 -15.47
N VAL A 326 0.19 23.75 -14.78
CA VAL A 326 -0.19 25.13 -14.41
C VAL A 326 0.97 26.12 -14.55
N PRO A 327 1.55 26.27 -15.76
CA PRO A 327 2.70 27.15 -15.97
C PRO A 327 2.40 28.60 -15.58
N GLU A 328 1.13 29.04 -15.70
CA GLU A 328 0.68 30.39 -15.35
C GLU A 328 0.75 30.71 -13.85
N LEU A 329 0.76 29.69 -12.99
CA LEU A 329 0.82 29.85 -11.54
C LEU A 329 2.25 29.79 -11.00
N MET A 330 3.23 29.39 -11.79
CA MET A 330 4.62 29.23 -11.35
C MET A 330 5.50 30.38 -11.85
N PRO A 331 6.65 30.66 -11.20
CA PRO A 331 7.67 31.51 -11.80
C PRO A 331 8.14 30.89 -13.14
N PRO A 332 8.56 31.71 -14.12
CA PRO A 332 9.15 31.21 -15.36
C PRO A 332 10.16 30.09 -15.13
N THR A 333 9.86 28.91 -15.68
CA THR A 333 10.61 27.67 -15.49
C THR A 333 10.92 27.03 -16.84
N PHE A 334 12.13 26.51 -17.00
CA PHE A 334 12.69 26.06 -18.26
C PHE A 334 13.30 24.66 -18.10
N HIS A 335 12.93 23.76 -19.01
CA HIS A 335 13.47 22.40 -19.11
C HIS A 335 14.73 22.35 -19.97
N THR A 336 15.00 23.39 -20.75
CA THR A 336 16.20 23.49 -21.59
C THR A 336 16.97 24.76 -21.27
N LEU A 337 18.30 24.67 -21.41
CA LEU A 337 19.18 25.82 -21.26
C LEU A 337 18.90 26.89 -22.33
N GLN A 338 18.57 26.47 -23.55
CA GLN A 338 18.30 27.38 -24.66
C GLN A 338 17.07 28.26 -24.38
N ASP A 339 15.99 27.69 -23.84
CA ASP A 339 14.80 28.46 -23.50
C ASP A 339 15.07 29.47 -22.38
N ALA A 340 15.86 29.07 -21.38
CA ALA A 340 16.30 29.96 -20.31
C ALA A 340 17.18 31.11 -20.84
N GLN A 341 18.07 30.83 -21.79
CA GLN A 341 18.91 31.84 -22.46
C GLN A 341 18.07 32.83 -23.28
N ASN A 342 17.15 32.33 -24.10
CA ASN A 342 16.23 33.17 -24.89
C ASN A 342 15.42 34.10 -23.99
N TYR A 343 14.96 33.59 -22.85
CA TYR A 343 14.24 34.39 -21.85
C TYR A 343 15.16 35.43 -21.19
N ASN A 344 16.37 35.04 -20.80
CA ASN A 344 17.37 35.94 -20.22
C ASN A 344 17.67 37.13 -21.14
N ASP A 345 17.91 36.85 -22.42
CA ASP A 345 18.19 37.89 -23.43
C ASP A 345 17.01 38.85 -23.57
N THR A 346 15.78 38.31 -23.62
CA THR A 346 14.55 39.12 -23.67
C THR A 346 14.40 40.02 -22.43
N ILE A 347 14.68 39.52 -21.23
CA ILE A 347 14.58 40.31 -19.99
C ILE A 347 15.66 41.39 -19.94
N ILE A 348 16.90 41.07 -20.31
CA ILE A 348 17.99 42.06 -20.35
C ILE A 348 17.66 43.18 -21.33
N GLU A 349 17.14 42.87 -22.51
CA GLU A 349 16.72 43.85 -23.51
C GLU A 349 15.57 44.74 -23.02
N THR A 350 14.58 44.16 -22.35
CA THR A 350 13.35 44.88 -21.96
C THR A 350 13.47 45.67 -20.67
N THR A 351 14.24 45.17 -19.70
CA THR A 351 14.32 45.76 -18.35
C THR A 351 15.65 46.43 -18.05
N ASN A 352 16.67 46.24 -18.89
CA ASN A 352 18.06 46.64 -18.65
C ASN A 352 18.62 46.09 -17.31
N ASN A 353 17.96 45.09 -16.72
CA ASN A 353 18.41 44.42 -15.51
C ASN A 353 19.37 43.30 -15.89
N LYS A 354 20.64 43.46 -15.52
CA LYS A 354 21.69 42.47 -15.78
C LYS A 354 21.83 41.44 -14.66
N HIS A 355 21.14 41.62 -13.54
CA HIS A 355 21.25 40.76 -12.37
C HIS A 355 19.97 39.94 -12.21
N ILE A 356 19.97 38.74 -12.79
CA ILE A 356 18.90 37.76 -12.65
C ILE A 356 19.41 36.62 -11.77
N ILE A 357 18.70 36.34 -10.68
CA ILE A 357 18.95 35.18 -9.85
C ILE A 357 18.16 34.01 -10.43
N TRP A 358 18.81 32.87 -10.53
CA TRP A 358 18.26 31.62 -11.04
C TRP A 358 18.35 30.53 -9.97
N PHE A 359 17.40 29.62 -10.03
CA PHE A 359 17.40 28.39 -9.26
C PHE A 359 17.57 27.21 -10.21
N LEU A 360 18.72 26.55 -10.12
CA LEU A 360 18.91 25.23 -10.71
C LEU A 360 18.34 24.19 -9.75
N LYS A 361 17.25 23.53 -10.14
CA LYS A 361 16.50 22.62 -9.28
C LYS A 361 16.56 21.20 -9.80
N LYS A 362 16.66 20.23 -8.88
CA LYS A 362 16.39 18.82 -9.18
C LYS A 362 14.88 18.57 -9.24
N VAL A 363 14.41 17.97 -10.32
CA VAL A 363 12.98 17.73 -10.61
C VAL A 363 12.35 16.78 -9.59
N ASN A 364 13.05 15.69 -9.27
CA ASN A 364 12.55 14.59 -8.42
C ASN A 364 13.03 14.68 -6.96
N GLN A 365 13.58 15.81 -6.54
CA GLN A 365 14.04 16.03 -5.17
C GLN A 365 13.35 17.26 -4.56
N ASN A 366 13.01 17.15 -3.28
CA ASN A 366 12.32 18.20 -2.54
C ASN A 366 13.21 18.77 -1.43
N GLY A 367 12.89 20.00 -1.02
CA GLY A 367 13.61 20.74 0.01
C GLY A 367 14.83 21.51 -0.49
N GLY A 368 15.38 22.36 0.38
CA GLY A 368 16.40 23.35 -0.02
C GLY A 368 17.69 22.78 -0.61
N ARG A 369 18.07 21.55 -0.24
CA ARG A 369 19.30 20.91 -0.77
C ARG A 369 19.21 20.50 -2.24
N ALA A 370 18.00 20.48 -2.79
CA ALA A 370 17.73 20.17 -4.19
C ALA A 370 17.80 21.41 -5.10
N VAL A 371 18.16 22.57 -4.54
CA VAL A 371 18.20 23.85 -5.23
C VAL A 371 19.61 24.43 -5.11
N THR A 372 20.18 24.81 -6.25
CA THR A 372 21.39 25.62 -6.29
C THR A 372 21.02 27.01 -6.76
N VAL A 373 21.40 28.03 -5.99
CA VAL A 373 21.24 29.43 -6.36
C VAL A 373 22.41 29.88 -7.22
N ILE A 374 22.12 30.44 -8.39
CA ILE A 374 23.13 30.94 -9.32
C ILE A 374 22.70 32.30 -9.88
N ASN A 375 23.65 33.16 -10.21
CA ASN A 375 23.42 34.46 -10.85
C ASN A 375 23.79 34.48 -12.34
N GLU A 376 24.30 33.36 -12.86
CA GLU A 376 24.60 33.14 -14.27
C GLU A 376 24.05 31.78 -14.69
N LEU A 377 23.54 31.70 -15.93
CA LEU A 377 23.06 30.44 -16.47
C LEU A 377 24.22 29.43 -16.63
N PRO A 378 23.98 28.13 -16.46
CA PRO A 378 25.02 27.11 -16.62
C PRO A 378 25.65 27.14 -18.02
N ASN A 379 26.95 26.85 -18.11
CA ASN A 379 27.66 26.71 -19.39
C ASN A 379 27.53 25.32 -20.03
N LYS A 380 26.84 24.39 -19.35
CA LYS A 380 26.59 23.02 -19.83
C LYS A 380 25.08 22.79 -19.99
N PRO A 381 24.65 21.90 -20.90
CA PRO A 381 23.26 21.48 -20.98
C PRO A 381 22.75 20.98 -19.63
N LEU A 382 21.45 21.16 -19.39
CA LEU A 382 20.78 20.62 -18.21
C LEU A 382 20.77 19.09 -18.25
N GLU A 383 20.99 18.48 -17.10
CA GLU A 383 20.76 17.05 -16.94
C GLU A 383 19.25 16.73 -17.03
N ALA A 384 18.91 15.46 -17.29
CA ALA A 384 17.51 15.05 -17.46
C ALA A 384 16.64 15.25 -16.21
N ASP A 385 17.25 15.35 -15.03
CA ASP A 385 16.57 15.60 -13.75
C ASP A 385 16.73 17.04 -13.27
N GLU A 386 17.11 17.97 -14.14
CA GLU A 386 17.33 19.38 -13.83
C GLU A 386 16.33 20.30 -14.55
N GLN A 387 15.98 21.39 -13.88
CA GLN A 387 15.26 22.51 -14.46
C GLN A 387 15.82 23.83 -13.94
N ILE A 388 15.68 24.89 -14.74
CA ILE A 388 16.02 26.25 -14.33
C ILE A 388 14.72 27.01 -14.06
N GLN A 389 14.63 27.64 -12.90
CA GLN A 389 13.52 28.53 -12.56
C GLN A 389 14.06 29.91 -12.21
N ILE A 390 13.40 30.97 -12.68
CA ILE A 390 13.75 32.32 -12.28
C ILE A 390 13.38 32.57 -10.81
N HIS A 391 14.25 33.26 -10.10
CA HIS A 391 13.94 33.81 -8.79
C HIS A 391 12.87 34.90 -8.88
N ILE A 392 11.97 34.99 -7.90
CA ILE A 392 10.98 36.08 -7.82
C ILE A 392 11.72 37.38 -7.45
N PRO A 393 11.89 38.37 -8.35
CA PRO A 393 12.88 39.43 -8.14
C PRO A 393 12.58 40.37 -6.97
N ARG A 394 11.29 40.59 -6.69
CA ARG A 394 10.80 41.45 -5.61
C ARG A 394 9.90 40.64 -4.68
N PRO A 395 10.45 39.66 -3.93
CA PRO A 395 9.63 38.82 -3.08
C PRO A 395 9.06 39.69 -1.96
N LEU A 396 7.80 39.45 -1.60
CA LEU A 396 7.22 40.07 -0.42
C LEU A 396 7.99 39.61 0.82
N LEU A 397 8.53 40.57 1.56
CA LEU A 397 9.35 40.31 2.73
C LEU A 397 8.52 40.34 4.00
N TYR A 398 8.89 39.50 4.97
CA TYR A 398 8.28 39.48 6.28
C TYR A 398 9.18 40.14 7.31
N SER A 399 8.63 41.13 8.00
CA SER A 399 9.29 41.78 9.13
C SER A 399 9.15 40.92 10.37
N LYS A 400 10.28 40.56 10.99
CA LYS A 400 10.30 39.85 12.27
C LYS A 400 10.81 40.77 13.36
N SER A 401 10.19 40.71 14.53
CA SER A 401 10.72 41.29 15.76
C SER A 401 11.18 40.23 16.75
N GLN A 402 10.96 38.94 16.44
CA GLN A 402 11.38 37.81 17.26
C GLN A 402 12.00 36.69 16.40
N ASP A 403 12.99 35.99 16.95
CA ASP A 403 13.54 34.78 16.36
C ASP A 403 12.63 33.55 16.60
N ILE A 404 13.04 32.38 16.11
CA ILE A 404 12.27 31.14 16.27
C ILE A 404 12.19 30.65 17.72
N ASP A 405 13.08 31.13 18.58
CA ASP A 405 13.14 30.83 20.01
C ASP A 405 12.28 31.78 20.86
N GLY A 406 11.70 32.82 20.23
CA GLY A 406 10.91 33.87 20.84
C GLY A 406 11.73 35.04 21.41
N ASN A 407 13.04 35.10 21.14
CA ASN A 407 13.89 36.19 21.59
C ASN A 407 13.66 37.43 20.72
N GLU A 408 13.65 38.62 21.31
CA GLU A 408 13.60 39.87 20.56
C GLU A 408 14.84 40.04 19.67
N ILE A 409 14.62 40.38 18.40
CA ILE A 409 15.68 40.68 17.43
C ILE A 409 15.43 42.06 16.80
N PRO A 410 16.49 42.75 16.33
CA PRO A 410 16.32 43.94 15.49
C PRO A 410 15.34 43.67 14.36
N THR A 411 14.46 44.64 14.08
CA THR A 411 13.45 44.47 13.04
C THR A 411 14.11 44.41 11.67
N GLU A 412 14.23 43.20 11.15
CA GLU A 412 14.82 42.91 9.84
C GLU A 412 13.77 42.28 8.92
N LEU A 413 14.01 42.40 7.61
CA LEU A 413 13.14 41.86 6.58
C LEU A 413 13.68 40.52 6.11
N TYR A 414 12.86 39.49 6.13
CA TYR A 414 13.23 38.13 5.72
C TYR A 414 12.42 37.72 4.50
N LYS A 415 13.06 37.03 3.55
CA LYS A 415 12.34 36.34 2.49
C LYS A 415 11.43 35.27 3.09
N CYS A 416 10.23 35.11 2.53
CA CYS A 416 9.26 34.14 3.01
C CYS A 416 8.40 33.51 1.91
N HIS A 417 7.84 32.35 2.22
CA HIS A 417 6.71 31.76 1.50
C HIS A 417 5.63 31.33 2.50
N VAL A 418 4.42 31.15 1.99
CA VAL A 418 3.27 30.65 2.72
C VAL A 418 3.11 29.17 2.39
N LYS A 419 3.26 28.32 3.39
CA LYS A 419 2.96 26.89 3.30
C LYS A 419 1.53 26.63 3.73
N THR A 420 0.84 25.86 2.92
CA THR A 420 -0.57 25.49 3.12
C THR A 420 -0.74 23.98 3.01
N TYR A 421 -1.75 23.42 3.67
CA TYR A 421 -2.03 21.98 3.63
C TYR A 421 -3.39 21.71 2.98
N GLN A 422 -3.43 20.70 2.12
CA GLN A 422 -4.61 20.27 1.39
C GLN A 422 -4.87 18.80 1.69
N TRP A 423 -6.14 18.45 1.88
CA TRP A 423 -6.62 17.08 1.88
C TRP A 423 -7.41 16.88 0.60
N ILE A 424 -7.08 15.85 -0.16
CA ILE A 424 -7.78 15.48 -1.39
C ILE A 424 -8.15 14.00 -1.29
N GLY A 425 -9.41 13.67 -1.58
CA GLY A 425 -9.84 12.29 -1.55
C GLY A 425 -11.03 11.99 -2.45
N CYS A 426 -11.13 10.74 -2.87
CA CYS A 426 -12.19 10.23 -3.75
C CYS A 426 -13.32 9.67 -2.89
N VAL A 427 -14.53 10.20 -3.07
CA VAL A 427 -15.69 9.85 -2.26
C VAL A 427 -16.83 9.39 -3.17
N PRO A 428 -17.50 8.26 -2.86
CA PRO A 428 -18.70 7.85 -3.58
C PRO A 428 -19.86 8.79 -3.23
N ASN A 429 -20.56 9.25 -4.25
CA ASN A 429 -21.77 10.05 -4.17
C ASN A 429 -22.99 9.15 -3.94
N THR A 430 -24.12 9.75 -3.57
CA THR A 430 -25.37 9.02 -3.31
C THR A 430 -25.98 8.39 -4.56
N ASP A 431 -25.61 8.85 -5.75
CA ASP A 431 -26.02 8.32 -7.05
C ASP A 431 -25.06 7.23 -7.59
N GLY A 432 -24.07 6.81 -6.79
CA GLY A 432 -23.06 5.82 -7.18
C GLY A 432 -21.91 6.39 -8.01
N THR A 433 -21.95 7.67 -8.41
CA THR A 433 -20.80 8.32 -9.06
C THR A 433 -19.69 8.61 -8.06
N ILE A 434 -18.47 8.88 -8.55
CA ILE A 434 -17.34 9.25 -7.69
C ILE A 434 -17.04 10.73 -7.87
N SER A 435 -16.72 11.41 -6.78
CA SER A 435 -16.22 12.77 -6.82
C SER A 435 -14.95 12.93 -6.01
N TRP A 436 -14.10 13.83 -6.46
CA TRP A 436 -12.95 14.30 -5.71
C TRP A 436 -13.40 15.41 -4.78
N GLN A 437 -13.04 15.28 -3.51
CA GLN A 437 -13.37 16.21 -2.45
C GLN A 437 -12.08 16.90 -2.01
N LEU A 438 -11.99 18.22 -2.23
CA LEU A 438 -10.81 19.00 -1.90
C LEU A 438 -11.10 19.86 -0.66
N TYR A 439 -10.25 19.71 0.35
CA TYR A 439 -10.26 20.50 1.57
C TYR A 439 -8.92 21.20 1.74
N MET A 440 -8.95 22.36 2.37
CA MET A 440 -7.77 23.14 2.71
C MET A 440 -7.78 23.44 4.21
N HIS A 441 -6.64 23.27 4.86
CA HIS A 441 -6.51 23.54 6.29
C HIS A 441 -6.36 25.04 6.52
N ASP A 442 -7.21 25.62 7.37
CA ASP A 442 -7.33 27.07 7.61
C ASP A 442 -6.22 27.64 8.50
N LEU A 443 -5.28 26.80 8.96
CA LEU A 443 -4.01 27.25 9.54
C LEU A 443 -2.91 27.20 8.48
N TYR A 444 -2.42 28.38 8.10
CA TYR A 444 -1.30 28.52 7.18
C TYR A 444 -0.02 28.74 7.98
N TYR A 445 1.13 28.48 7.35
CA TYR A 445 2.44 28.69 7.95
C TYR A 445 3.25 29.63 7.11
N LEU A 446 3.87 30.62 7.75
CA LEU A 446 4.93 31.37 7.11
C LEU A 446 6.23 30.60 7.29
N ALA A 447 6.90 30.32 6.19
CA ALA A 447 8.23 29.78 6.18
C ALA A 447 9.22 30.84 5.68
N THR A 448 10.30 31.02 6.41
CA THR A 448 11.22 32.14 6.19
C THR A 448 12.64 31.65 5.95
N ALA A 449 13.44 32.46 5.27
CA ALA A 449 14.88 32.32 5.20
C ALA A 449 15.50 32.41 6.61
N TYR A 450 16.71 31.88 6.76
CA TYR A 450 17.44 31.88 8.02
C TYR A 450 18.08 33.25 8.28
N GLN A 451 18.61 33.88 7.23
CA GLN A 451 19.21 35.21 7.28
C GLN A 451 18.27 36.28 6.70
N PRO A 452 18.48 37.56 7.07
CA PRO A 452 17.78 38.70 6.49
C PRO A 452 17.94 38.73 4.97
N TRP A 453 16.96 39.32 4.30
CA TRP A 453 16.94 39.45 2.87
C TRP A 453 18.06 40.39 2.39
N ASP A 454 18.88 39.86 1.49
CA ASP A 454 19.87 40.60 0.73
C ASP A 454 19.84 40.07 -0.72
N PRO A 455 19.41 40.88 -1.70
CA PRO A 455 19.32 40.45 -3.09
C PRO A 455 20.68 40.13 -3.72
N GLU A 456 21.78 40.64 -3.17
CA GLU A 456 23.14 40.36 -3.67
C GLU A 456 23.74 39.08 -3.06
N ASN A 457 23.15 38.60 -1.97
CA ASN A 457 23.62 37.41 -1.28
C ASN A 457 22.96 36.15 -1.86
N LEU A 458 23.74 35.38 -2.60
CA LEU A 458 23.31 34.13 -3.25
C LEU A 458 23.30 32.91 -2.32
N SER A 459 23.59 33.07 -1.03
CA SER A 459 23.61 31.95 -0.09
C SER A 459 22.23 31.32 0.09
N ASP A 460 22.21 30.01 0.31
CA ASP A 460 21.00 29.26 0.60
C ASP A 460 20.27 29.82 1.84
N GLU A 461 21.02 30.33 2.83
CA GLU A 461 20.46 30.88 4.07
C GLU A 461 19.60 32.15 3.86
N VAL A 462 19.86 32.92 2.79
CA VAL A 462 19.11 34.12 2.42
C VAL A 462 18.04 33.79 1.38
N GLN A 463 18.38 32.95 0.41
CA GLN A 463 17.57 32.73 -0.78
C GLN A 463 16.54 31.61 -0.62
N ILE A 464 16.78 30.64 0.26
CA ILE A 464 15.91 29.47 0.40
C ILE A 464 15.15 29.52 1.73
N THR A 465 13.83 29.42 1.61
CA THR A 465 12.89 29.40 2.72
C THR A 465 12.48 27.95 3.00
N THR A 466 12.86 27.37 4.14
CA THR A 466 12.57 25.95 4.44
C THR A 466 11.87 25.71 5.78
N MET A 467 11.99 26.64 6.74
CA MET A 467 11.51 26.43 8.11
C MET A 467 10.23 27.19 8.38
N ARG A 468 9.22 26.50 8.93
CA ARG A 468 7.98 27.11 9.43
C ARG A 468 8.31 27.92 10.68
N THR A 469 8.12 29.23 10.64
CA THR A 469 8.47 30.14 11.75
C THR A 469 7.27 30.85 12.35
N HIS A 470 6.17 31.02 11.61
CA HIS A 470 4.98 31.69 12.12
C HIS A 470 3.69 31.01 11.67
N ARG A 471 2.66 31.04 12.54
CA ARG A 471 1.30 30.63 12.21
C ARG A 471 0.52 31.82 11.65
N LEU A 472 -0.16 31.62 10.54
CA LEU A 472 -1.02 32.61 9.89
C LEU A 472 -2.48 32.18 10.07
N TYR A 473 -3.05 32.52 11.22
CA TYR A 473 -4.46 32.33 11.52
C TYR A 473 -5.35 33.19 10.60
N PRO A 474 -6.65 32.86 10.45
CA PRO A 474 -7.58 33.59 9.58
C PRO A 474 -7.69 35.09 9.88
N ASP A 475 -7.51 35.46 11.15
CA ASP A 475 -7.56 36.84 11.65
C ASP A 475 -6.22 37.58 11.55
N ASN A 476 -5.16 36.93 11.05
CA ASN A 476 -3.85 37.56 10.91
C ASN A 476 -3.92 38.73 9.90
N PRO A 477 -3.52 39.96 10.27
CA PRO A 477 -3.63 41.13 9.40
C PRO A 477 -2.91 40.98 8.06
N TRP A 478 -1.75 40.32 8.04
CA TRP A 478 -0.97 40.09 6.82
C TRP A 478 -1.72 39.14 5.87
N ARG A 479 -2.37 38.10 6.42
CA ARG A 479 -3.20 37.17 5.64
C ARG A 479 -4.44 37.83 5.03
N ILE A 480 -5.09 38.71 5.80
CA ILE A 480 -6.27 39.47 5.35
C ILE A 480 -5.88 40.48 4.27
N HIS A 481 -4.81 41.25 4.52
CA HIS A 481 -4.36 42.31 3.62
C HIS A 481 -4.12 41.81 2.19
N TRP A 482 -3.53 40.63 2.06
CA TRP A 482 -3.21 40.01 0.78
C TRP A 482 -4.26 39.03 0.27
N ASP A 483 -5.41 38.86 0.94
CA ASP A 483 -6.47 37.89 0.58
C ASP A 483 -5.93 36.46 0.28
N LEU A 484 -4.94 36.02 1.09
CA LEU A 484 -4.23 34.77 0.84
C LEU A 484 -5.16 33.56 0.84
N THR A 485 -6.20 33.58 1.68
CA THR A 485 -7.15 32.49 1.77
C THR A 485 -7.79 32.23 0.43
N LYS A 486 -8.37 33.27 -0.18
CA LYS A 486 -9.07 33.15 -1.44
C LYS A 486 -8.12 32.75 -2.57
N MET A 487 -6.97 33.41 -2.67
CA MET A 487 -6.00 33.10 -3.73
C MET A 487 -5.50 31.65 -3.65
N CYS A 488 -5.08 31.18 -2.47
CA CYS A 488 -4.57 29.82 -2.33
C CYS A 488 -5.66 28.77 -2.59
N GLN A 489 -6.91 29.02 -2.17
CA GLN A 489 -8.03 28.13 -2.45
C GLN A 489 -8.33 28.02 -3.94
N GLN A 490 -8.44 29.17 -4.62
CA GLN A 490 -8.70 29.22 -6.06
C GLN A 490 -7.60 28.54 -6.87
N TYR A 491 -6.33 28.78 -6.51
CA TYR A 491 -5.20 28.19 -7.23
C TYR A 491 -5.10 26.69 -6.97
N MET A 492 -5.33 26.21 -5.74
CA MET A 492 -5.37 24.77 -5.46
C MET A 492 -6.52 24.07 -6.16
N GLU A 493 -7.72 24.67 -6.17
CA GLU A 493 -8.85 24.14 -6.93
C GLU A 493 -8.48 24.00 -8.42
N ARG A 494 -7.90 25.04 -9.01
CA ARG A 494 -7.43 25.02 -10.41
C ARG A 494 -6.42 23.89 -10.66
N ILE A 495 -5.41 23.73 -9.81
CA ILE A 495 -4.37 22.70 -9.97
C ILE A 495 -4.99 21.31 -9.98
N PHE A 496 -5.82 20.98 -8.98
CA PHE A 496 -6.44 19.66 -8.90
C PHE A 496 -7.45 19.44 -10.01
N GLN A 497 -8.25 20.45 -10.35
CA GLN A 497 -9.22 20.37 -11.44
C GLN A 497 -8.53 20.03 -12.76
N VAL A 498 -7.47 20.75 -13.13
CA VAL A 498 -6.71 20.49 -14.36
C VAL A 498 -6.08 19.09 -14.35
N ALA A 499 -5.48 18.68 -13.23
CA ALA A 499 -4.85 17.37 -13.12
C ALA A 499 -5.87 16.22 -13.29
N ILE A 500 -7.07 16.37 -12.71
CA ILE A 500 -8.15 15.39 -12.83
C ILE A 500 -8.74 15.39 -14.25
N GLU A 501 -9.05 16.57 -14.80
CA GLU A 501 -9.66 16.71 -16.13
C GLU A 501 -8.76 16.20 -17.26
N GLN A 502 -7.44 16.29 -17.10
CA GLN A 502 -6.46 15.73 -18.05
C GLN A 502 -6.15 14.25 -17.80
N GLY A 503 -6.82 13.60 -16.83
CA GLY A 503 -6.57 12.22 -16.45
C GLY A 503 -5.16 11.98 -15.89
N LYS A 504 -4.48 13.03 -15.41
CA LYS A 504 -3.15 12.96 -14.80
C LYS A 504 -3.22 12.51 -13.35
N LEU A 505 -4.25 12.95 -12.63
CA LEU A 505 -4.59 12.44 -11.31
C LEU A 505 -5.78 11.48 -11.46
N GLN A 506 -5.60 10.24 -11.02
CA GLN A 506 -6.59 9.18 -11.14
C GLN A 506 -6.85 8.52 -9.79
N TYR A 507 -8.04 7.93 -9.65
CA TYR A 507 -8.40 7.13 -8.50
C TYR A 507 -8.39 5.65 -8.89
N ASN A 508 -8.04 4.80 -7.93
CA ASN A 508 -8.08 3.36 -8.10
C ASN A 508 -9.22 2.79 -7.27
N LEU A 509 -10.18 2.16 -7.92
CA LEU A 509 -11.23 1.41 -7.22
C LEU A 509 -10.60 0.25 -6.42
N PRO A 510 -11.03 0.03 -5.17
CA PRO A 510 -10.71 -1.22 -4.46
C PRO A 510 -11.25 -2.42 -5.25
N GLN A 511 -10.46 -3.49 -5.36
CA GLN A 511 -10.87 -4.72 -6.08
C GLN A 511 -12.15 -5.36 -5.50
N THR A 512 -12.45 -5.09 -4.24
CA THR A 512 -13.64 -5.56 -3.51
C THR A 512 -14.85 -4.64 -3.69
N ALA A 513 -14.66 -3.38 -4.10
CA ALA A 513 -15.74 -2.41 -4.31
C ALA A 513 -16.46 -2.62 -5.66
N SER A 514 -15.84 -3.33 -6.60
CA SER A 514 -16.41 -3.64 -7.91
C SER A 514 -17.57 -4.65 -7.91
N THR A 515 -17.88 -5.27 -6.76
CA THR A 515 -18.85 -6.39 -6.69
C THR A 515 -20.04 -6.14 -5.78
N THR A 516 -20.25 -4.92 -5.29
CA THR A 516 -21.52 -4.57 -4.65
C THR A 516 -22.54 -4.20 -5.72
N THR A 517 -23.00 -5.22 -6.44
CA THR A 517 -24.17 -5.16 -7.31
C THR A 517 -25.33 -4.63 -6.47
N ILE A 518 -25.99 -3.60 -6.99
CA ILE A 518 -27.24 -3.02 -6.46
C ILE A 518 -28.24 -4.17 -6.32
N THR A 519 -28.39 -4.73 -5.12
CA THR A 519 -29.51 -5.61 -4.80
C THR A 519 -30.74 -4.72 -4.73
N SER A 520 -31.76 -5.06 -5.52
CA SER A 520 -33.03 -4.36 -5.69
C SER A 520 -33.92 -4.31 -4.44
N ASN A 521 -33.37 -4.56 -3.27
CA ASN A 521 -34.09 -4.50 -2.01
C ASN A 521 -33.78 -3.15 -1.38
N ASN A 522 -34.81 -2.32 -1.20
CA ASN A 522 -34.82 -0.94 -0.68
C ASN A 522 -34.24 -0.76 0.75
N GLU A 523 -33.28 -1.58 1.17
CA GLU A 523 -32.48 -1.32 2.35
C GLU A 523 -31.40 -0.32 1.98
N THR A 524 -31.53 0.89 2.52
CA THR A 524 -30.55 1.97 2.42
C THR A 524 -29.20 1.47 2.94
N VAL A 525 -28.34 1.01 2.02
CA VAL A 525 -26.92 0.81 2.28
C VAL A 525 -26.41 2.11 2.89
N PRO A 526 -25.76 2.10 4.06
CA PRO A 526 -25.20 3.31 4.62
C PRO A 526 -24.25 3.88 3.57
N SER A 527 -24.58 5.04 3.00
CA SER A 527 -23.70 5.75 2.08
C SER A 527 -22.44 6.08 2.87
N SER A 528 -21.45 5.19 2.83
CA SER A 528 -20.20 5.39 3.52
C SER A 528 -19.57 6.63 2.88
N LYS A 529 -19.57 7.74 3.61
CA LYS A 529 -18.88 8.96 3.20
C LYS A 529 -17.36 8.83 3.33
N ALA A 530 -16.87 7.62 3.59
CA ALA A 530 -15.44 7.35 3.64
C ALA A 530 -14.82 7.56 2.26
N ALA A 531 -13.59 8.06 2.27
CA ALA A 531 -12.78 8.16 1.08
C ALA A 531 -12.30 6.76 0.66
N LEU A 532 -12.45 6.46 -0.63
CA LEU A 532 -11.85 5.29 -1.27
C LEU A 532 -10.33 5.43 -1.31
N GLN A 533 -9.86 6.67 -1.45
CA GLN A 533 -8.45 7.03 -1.56
C GLN A 533 -8.30 8.47 -1.10
N PHE A 534 -7.22 8.77 -0.36
CA PHE A 534 -6.94 10.15 0.04
C PHE A 534 -5.46 10.40 0.24
N GLU A 535 -5.09 11.68 0.26
CA GLU A 535 -3.74 12.15 0.55
C GLU A 535 -3.76 13.53 1.19
N ILE A 536 -2.77 13.81 2.03
CA ILE A 536 -2.44 15.15 2.49
C ILE A 536 -1.27 15.66 1.65
N ASN A 537 -1.45 16.83 1.05
CA ASN A 537 -0.42 17.54 0.30
C ASN A 537 -0.11 18.87 1.00
N SER A 538 1.03 19.47 0.65
CA SER A 538 1.29 20.87 0.96
C SER A 538 1.67 21.65 -0.28
N ALA A 539 1.30 22.92 -0.33
CA ALA A 539 1.73 23.85 -1.38
C ALA A 539 2.45 25.05 -0.79
N ASP A 540 3.53 25.46 -1.46
CA ASP A 540 4.40 26.57 -1.07
C ASP A 540 4.19 27.75 -2.02
N TRP A 541 3.71 28.86 -1.48
CA TRP A 541 3.33 30.05 -2.23
C TRP A 541 4.23 31.22 -1.89
N MET A 542 4.78 31.90 -2.89
CA MET A 542 5.54 33.12 -2.69
C MET A 542 4.80 34.28 -3.33
N LEU A 543 4.63 35.36 -2.57
CA LEU A 543 4.09 36.61 -3.10
C LEU A 543 5.25 37.51 -3.52
N ASP A 544 5.03 38.33 -4.53
CA ASP A 544 5.84 39.52 -4.77
C ASP A 544 5.26 40.76 -4.08
N GLU A 545 6.01 41.85 -4.10
CA GLU A 545 5.61 43.14 -3.50
C GLU A 545 4.32 43.74 -4.11
N ASP A 546 3.96 43.33 -5.33
CA ASP A 546 2.74 43.79 -5.99
C ASP A 546 1.52 42.91 -5.62
N GLY A 547 1.73 41.88 -4.80
CA GLY A 547 0.71 40.93 -4.36
C GLY A 547 0.45 39.79 -5.34
N LYS A 548 1.25 39.63 -6.40
CA LYS A 548 1.13 38.48 -7.30
C LYS A 548 1.71 37.25 -6.62
N MET A 549 0.92 36.17 -6.61
CA MET A 549 1.26 34.92 -5.94
C MET A 549 1.75 33.88 -6.94
N TYR A 550 2.83 33.20 -6.58
CA TYR A 550 3.46 32.16 -7.37
C TYR A 550 3.53 30.85 -6.57
N LEU A 551 3.15 29.74 -7.20
CA LEU A 551 3.38 28.39 -6.73
C LEU A 551 4.85 28.03 -6.92
N ILE A 552 5.53 27.65 -5.83
CA ILE A 552 6.92 27.24 -5.85
C ILE A 552 7.04 25.73 -6.02
N GLU A 553 6.25 24.99 -5.24
CA GLU A 553 6.14 23.52 -5.31
C GLU A 553 4.86 23.04 -4.62
N CYS A 554 4.40 21.86 -5.04
CA CYS A 554 3.46 21.05 -4.29
C CYS A 554 4.22 19.79 -3.85
N ASN A 555 3.99 19.37 -2.61
CA ASN A 555 4.63 18.21 -2.02
C ASN A 555 3.54 17.25 -1.53
N GLY A 556 3.45 16.09 -2.16
CA GLY A 556 2.83 14.91 -1.60
C GLY A 556 3.63 14.43 -0.41
N ILE A 557 2.92 14.03 0.63
CA ILE A 557 3.54 13.55 1.88
C ILE A 557 4.45 14.62 2.51
N PRO A 558 3.94 15.84 2.79
CA PRO A 558 4.74 16.88 3.41
C PRO A 558 5.30 16.43 4.77
N VAL A 559 6.41 17.03 5.20
CA VAL A 559 6.96 16.78 6.54
C VAL A 559 5.98 17.33 7.59
N LEU A 560 5.35 16.42 8.32
CA LEU A 560 4.45 16.71 9.44
C LEU A 560 5.12 16.35 10.75
N TYR A 561 4.85 17.13 11.79
CA TYR A 561 5.35 16.90 13.14
C TYR A 561 4.19 16.84 14.12
N ASP A 562 4.03 15.71 14.77
CA ASP A 562 3.08 15.49 15.84
C ASP A 562 3.82 15.05 17.11
N PRO A 563 3.79 15.87 18.16
CA PRO A 563 4.49 15.59 19.41
C PRO A 563 3.85 14.46 20.23
N GLU A 564 2.62 14.05 19.93
CA GLU A 564 1.94 12.95 20.64
C GLU A 564 2.37 11.58 20.13
N ILE A 565 2.93 11.52 18.92
CA ILE A 565 3.46 10.30 18.35
C ILE A 565 4.98 10.27 18.52
N SER A 566 5.53 9.15 18.95
CA SER A 566 6.96 8.92 19.04
C SER A 566 7.59 8.74 17.65
N GLN A 567 7.33 9.67 16.72
CA GLN A 567 7.78 9.59 15.34
C GLN A 567 9.30 9.74 15.24
N PRO A 568 9.96 9.01 14.32
CA PRO A 568 11.37 9.23 14.04
C PRO A 568 11.67 10.67 13.55
N LEU A 569 12.62 11.34 14.19
CA LEU A 569 13.04 12.71 13.86
C LEU A 569 14.12 12.71 12.75
N LEU A 570 13.74 12.28 11.55
CA LEU A 570 14.68 12.01 10.45
C LEU A 570 15.27 13.27 9.77
N THR A 571 14.72 14.46 10.06
CA THR A 571 15.16 15.71 9.41
C THR A 571 15.58 16.76 10.44
N LYS A 572 16.42 17.70 10.02
CA LYS A 572 16.80 18.86 10.87
C LYS A 572 15.56 19.65 11.31
N GLY A 573 14.57 19.80 10.43
CA GLY A 573 13.30 20.46 10.73
C GLY A 573 12.52 19.75 11.85
N LEU A 574 12.37 18.43 11.78
CA LEU A 574 11.70 17.66 12.83
C LEU A 574 12.40 17.75 14.18
N ASN A 575 13.74 17.69 14.21
CA ASN A 575 14.51 17.87 15.44
C ASN A 575 14.32 19.27 16.04
N LEU A 576 14.28 20.30 15.19
CA LEU A 576 14.02 21.67 15.62
C LEU A 576 12.60 21.83 16.19
N TYR A 577 11.58 21.34 15.47
CA TYR A 577 10.19 21.42 15.93
C TYR A 577 9.99 20.69 17.27
N ASP A 578 10.64 19.54 17.45
CA ASP A 578 10.63 18.80 18.70
C ASP A 578 11.30 19.55 19.86
N GLY A 579 12.46 20.17 19.60
CA GLY A 579 13.13 21.02 20.59
C GLY A 579 12.26 22.23 21.01
N LEU A 580 11.65 22.91 20.04
CA LEU A 580 10.76 24.05 20.28
C LEU A 580 9.51 23.64 21.06
N TYR A 581 8.91 22.50 20.70
CA TYR A 581 7.76 21.96 21.42
C TYR A 581 8.10 21.60 22.87
N LYS A 582 9.23 20.91 23.11
CA LYS A 582 9.69 20.58 24.46
C LYS A 582 9.97 21.82 25.32
N LYS A 583 10.46 22.91 24.72
CA LYS A 583 10.72 24.18 25.40
C LYS A 583 9.43 24.92 25.74
N ASN A 584 8.48 25.02 24.79
CA ASN A 584 7.21 25.71 24.98
C ASN A 584 6.08 25.05 24.15
N PRO A 585 5.38 24.04 24.71
CA PRO A 585 4.35 23.31 23.97
C PRO A 585 3.21 24.19 23.45
N LYS A 586 2.82 25.22 24.23
CA LYS A 586 1.70 26.11 23.88
C LYS A 586 2.06 27.12 22.79
N GLY A 587 3.32 27.56 22.76
CA GLY A 587 3.83 28.51 21.78
C GLY A 587 4.51 27.85 20.57
N ALA A 588 4.61 26.52 20.55
CA ALA A 588 5.28 25.81 19.48
C ALA A 588 4.62 26.11 18.13
N VAL A 589 5.38 26.69 17.21
CA VAL A 589 4.88 27.08 15.88
C VAL A 589 4.31 25.87 15.16
N VAL A 590 4.96 24.71 15.26
CA VAL A 590 4.55 23.49 14.58
C VAL A 590 4.02 22.48 15.59
N ASN A 591 2.75 22.11 15.41
CA ASN A 591 2.10 20.97 16.03
C ASN A 591 0.97 20.53 15.08
N ASP A 592 1.22 19.48 14.32
CA ASP A 592 0.32 18.98 13.27
C ASP A 592 -0.64 17.90 13.79
N HIS A 593 -0.78 17.74 15.12
CA HIS A 593 -1.64 16.74 15.77
C HIS A 593 -3.09 16.78 15.27
N ASP A 594 -3.77 17.92 15.42
CA ASP A 594 -5.17 18.06 15.02
C ASP A 594 -5.33 17.91 13.49
N LEU A 595 -4.35 18.40 12.72
CA LEU A 595 -4.33 18.26 11.27
C LEU A 595 -4.37 16.78 10.84
N LEU A 596 -3.51 15.94 11.43
CA LEU A 596 -3.43 14.50 11.15
C LEU A 596 -4.69 13.76 11.63
N LYS A 597 -5.10 14.03 12.87
CA LYS A 597 -6.27 13.39 13.51
C LYS A 597 -7.57 13.68 12.76
N GLU A 598 -7.77 14.92 12.34
CA GLU A 598 -8.96 15.32 11.59
C GLU A 598 -8.91 14.82 10.16
N ALA A 599 -7.74 14.77 9.52
CA ALA A 599 -7.58 14.22 8.18
C ALA A 599 -7.95 12.72 8.10
N ILE A 600 -7.53 11.92 9.09
CA ILE A 600 -7.93 10.50 9.15
C ILE A 600 -9.42 10.35 9.47
N GLY A 601 -9.97 11.23 10.31
CA GLY A 601 -11.41 11.25 10.59
C GLY A 601 -12.24 11.61 9.36
N LEU A 602 -11.79 12.58 8.58
CA LEU A 602 -12.40 12.94 7.31
C LEU A 602 -12.33 11.77 6.32
N ALA A 603 -11.18 11.11 6.21
CA ALA A 603 -11.01 9.96 5.32
C ALA A 603 -11.91 8.78 5.70
N LEU A 604 -12.03 8.44 6.98
CA LEU A 604 -12.77 7.23 7.39
C LEU A 604 -14.26 7.47 7.60
N LYS A 605 -14.66 8.67 8.01
CA LYS A 605 -16.04 8.96 8.43
C LYS A 605 -16.72 9.99 7.52
N GLY A 606 -15.98 10.68 6.66
CA GLY A 606 -16.49 11.80 5.85
C GLY A 606 -17.02 12.95 6.72
N LYS A 607 -16.54 13.07 7.95
CA LYS A 607 -17.02 14.03 8.96
C LYS A 607 -15.84 14.72 9.62
N LEU A 608 -16.00 16.02 9.84
CA LEU A 608 -15.08 16.86 10.59
C LEU A 608 -15.78 17.41 11.84
N PRO A 609 -15.04 17.63 12.95
CA PRO A 609 -15.54 18.40 14.09
C PRO A 609 -15.99 19.81 13.67
N LYS A 610 -16.93 20.41 14.40
CA LYS A 610 -17.34 21.82 14.13
C LYS A 610 -16.18 22.81 14.29
N SER A 611 -15.24 22.50 15.19
CA SER A 611 -14.03 23.28 15.45
C SER A 611 -12.93 23.07 14.41
N SER A 612 -13.12 22.13 13.46
CA SER A 612 -12.12 21.76 12.47
C SER A 612 -11.63 22.96 11.67
N LEU A 613 -10.31 22.98 11.47
CA LEU A 613 -9.66 23.94 10.59
C LEU A 613 -9.66 23.46 9.14
N TRP A 614 -9.97 22.20 8.84
CA TRP A 614 -10.23 21.77 7.47
C TRP A 614 -11.52 22.40 6.93
N LYS A 615 -11.42 23.14 5.81
CA LYS A 615 -12.55 23.73 5.08
C LYS A 615 -12.65 23.09 3.72
N LYS A 616 -13.84 22.64 3.35
CA LYS A 616 -14.11 22.14 1.99
C LYS A 616 -14.03 23.31 1.02
N ILE A 617 -13.24 23.16 -0.05
CA ILE A 617 -13.04 24.22 -1.05
C ILE A 617 -13.63 23.85 -2.41
N ALA A 618 -13.61 22.57 -2.80
CA ALA A 618 -14.18 22.13 -4.07
C ALA A 618 -14.76 20.71 -4.04
N THR A 619 -15.64 20.43 -5.00
CA THR A 619 -16.06 19.08 -5.40
C THR A 619 -15.85 18.96 -6.90
N ILE A 620 -14.91 18.11 -7.29
CA ILE A 620 -14.51 17.95 -8.70
C ILE A 620 -15.06 16.59 -9.17
N PRO A 621 -15.95 16.55 -10.17
CA PRO A 621 -16.48 15.29 -10.70
C PRO A 621 -15.35 14.40 -11.24
N SER A 622 -15.46 13.07 -11.07
CA SER A 622 -14.64 12.16 -11.88
C SER A 622 -15.21 12.09 -13.30
N GLN A 623 -14.34 12.14 -14.32
CA GLN A 623 -14.73 11.89 -15.71
C GLN A 623 -15.11 10.43 -15.95
#